data_AF-A0A949HDX5-F1
#
_entry.id   AF-A0A949HDX5-F1
#
_cell.length_a   1.000
_cell.length_b   1.000
_cell.length_c   1.000
_cell.angle_alpha   90.00
_cell.angle_beta   90.00
_cell.angle_gamma   90.00
#
_symmetry.space_group_name_H-M   'P 1'
#
loop_
_entity.id
_entity.type
_entity.pdbx_description
1 polymer ?
#
loop_
_entity_poly.entity_id
_entity_poly.type
_entity_poly.pdbx_seq_one_letter_code
_entity_poly.pdbx_strand_id
1 'polypeptide(L)'
;MIIYGRNAVREALRSGRRPVTEIWVTEAASNEPWLAALSGVAVHGGEEIASRCGSEDHQGVCADVGEYPYVPAAELLEGPDPLIVVLDQVQD
;
A
#
# COMPACT_ATOMS: atom_id res chain seq x y z
N MET A 1 9.82 -3.07 1.97
CA MET A 1 9.69 -1.69 1.43
C MET A 1 8.56 -1.04 2.19
N ILE A 2 8.68 0.21 2.63
CA ILE A 2 7.58 0.88 3.34
C ILE A 2 6.68 1.60 2.33
N ILE A 3 5.38 1.36 2.45
CA ILE A 3 4.34 2.23 1.88
C ILE A 3 3.52 2.85 3.02
N TYR A 4 3.01 4.06 2.80
CA TYR A 4 2.29 4.80 3.83
C TYR A 4 1.08 5.53 3.27
N GLY A 5 0.17 5.92 4.17
CA GLY A 5 -1.12 6.50 3.83
C GLY A 5 -2.24 5.47 3.77
N ARG A 6 -3.43 5.87 4.20
CA ARG A 6 -4.59 4.97 4.37
C ARG A 6 -4.94 4.22 3.09
N ASN A 7 -4.99 4.93 1.96
CA ASN A 7 -5.41 4.35 0.69
C ASN A 7 -4.36 3.41 0.09
N ALA A 8 -3.08 3.78 0.14
CA ALA A 8 -2.00 2.96 -0.41
C ALA A 8 -1.91 1.60 0.31
N VAL A 9 -1.97 1.61 1.65
CA VAL A 9 -1.94 0.39 2.46
C VAL A 9 -3.21 -0.45 2.23
N ARG A 10 -4.39 0.18 2.22
CA ARG A 10 -5.65 -0.50 1.94
C ARG A 10 -5.66 -1.14 0.55
N GLU A 11 -5.08 -0.49 -0.47
CA GLU A 11 -5.03 -1.03 -1.82
C GLU A 11 -4.04 -2.20 -1.95
N ALA A 12 -2.90 -2.13 -1.27
CA ALA A 12 -1.97 -3.26 -1.21
C ALA A 12 -2.64 -4.51 -0.63
N LEU A 13 -3.42 -4.35 0.44
CA LEU A 13 -4.20 -5.43 1.05
C LEU A 13 -5.34 -5.92 0.15
N ARG A 14 -6.11 -4.99 -0.45
CA ARG A 14 -7.27 -5.31 -1.29
C ARG A 14 -6.88 -6.04 -2.57
N SER A 15 -5.80 -5.61 -3.22
CA SER A 15 -5.35 -6.17 -4.49
C SER A 15 -4.66 -7.53 -4.31
N GLY A 16 -4.02 -7.78 -3.15
CA GLY A 16 -3.25 -9.00 -2.89
C GLY A 16 -2.08 -9.21 -3.85
N ARG A 17 -1.69 -8.18 -4.61
CA ARG A 17 -0.66 -8.27 -5.66
C ARG A 17 0.75 -8.34 -5.07
N ARG A 18 0.96 -7.83 -3.86
CA ARG A 18 2.24 -7.89 -3.15
C ARG A 18 2.01 -8.36 -1.72
N PRO A 19 2.95 -9.08 -1.10
CA PRO A 19 2.81 -9.48 0.29
C PRO A 19 2.88 -8.24 1.18
N VAL A 20 1.99 -8.18 2.17
CA VAL A 20 2.01 -7.22 3.27
C VAL A 20 2.42 -8.01 4.51
N THR A 21 3.58 -7.69 5.08
CA THR A 21 4.17 -8.47 6.19
C THR A 21 3.83 -7.90 7.55
N GLU A 22 3.83 -6.57 7.67
CA GLU A 22 3.54 -5.85 8.91
C GLU A 22 2.72 -4.61 8.62
N ILE A 23 1.81 -4.26 9.53
CA ILE A 23 0.97 -3.06 9.46
C ILE A 23 1.13 -2.31 10.78
N TRP A 24 1.48 -1.04 10.69
CA TRP A 24 1.58 -0.15 11.85
C TRP A 24 0.62 1.02 11.70
N VAL A 25 -0.08 1.34 12.79
CA VAL A 25 -1.09 2.42 12.81
C VAL A 25 -0.96 3.25 14.07
N THR A 26 -1.36 4.51 13.98
CA THR A 26 -1.58 5.34 15.17
C THR A 26 -2.83 4.88 15.91
N GLU A 27 -2.94 5.23 17.20
CA GLU A 27 -4.16 5.05 18.00
C GLU A 27 -5.40 5.68 17.31
N ALA A 28 -5.23 6.83 16.67
CA ALA A 28 -6.34 7.46 15.94
C ALA A 28 -6.76 6.65 14.71
N ALA A 29 -5.78 6.10 13.98
CA ALA A 29 -6.02 5.33 12.76
C ALA A 29 -6.46 3.88 13.02
N SER A 30 -6.26 3.33 14.23
CA SER A 30 -6.69 1.96 14.58
C SER A 30 -8.22 1.77 14.51
N ASN A 31 -8.97 2.87 14.58
CA ASN A 31 -10.44 2.88 14.47
C ASN A 31 -10.97 2.81 13.02
N GLU A 32 -10.09 2.76 12.02
CA GLU A 32 -10.50 2.63 10.62
C GLU A 32 -11.27 1.31 10.40
N PRO A 33 -12.50 1.33 9.85
CA PRO A 33 -13.33 0.14 9.75
C PRO A 33 -12.71 -1.02 8.96
N TRP A 34 -11.84 -0.72 7.99
CA TRP A 34 -11.18 -1.73 7.15
C TRP A 34 -10.03 -2.46 7.87
N LEU A 35 -9.54 -1.94 9.01
CA LEU A 35 -8.56 -2.62 9.86
C LEU A 35 -9.20 -3.64 10.80
N ALA A 36 -10.49 -3.51 11.11
CA ALA A 36 -11.16 -4.31 12.14
C ALA A 36 -11.14 -5.82 11.85
N ALA A 37 -11.05 -6.22 10.57
CA ALA A 37 -10.99 -7.62 10.15
C ALA A 37 -9.55 -8.15 10.00
N LEU A 38 -8.52 -7.31 10.17
CA LEU A 38 -7.12 -7.68 10.00
C LEU A 38 -6.52 -8.13 11.33
N SER A 39 -5.74 -9.20 11.28
CA SER A 39 -4.85 -9.59 12.37
C SER A 39 -3.47 -8.96 12.19
N GLY A 40 -2.72 -8.81 13.28
CA GLY A 40 -1.32 -8.36 13.22
C GLY A 40 -1.13 -6.86 12.99
N VAL A 41 -2.16 -6.03 13.22
CA VAL A 41 -2.03 -4.58 13.19
C VAL A 41 -1.43 -4.09 14.52
N ALA A 42 -0.25 -3.48 14.46
CA ALA A 42 0.45 -2.95 15.62
C ALA A 42 0.19 -1.44 15.79
N VAL A 43 -0.12 -1.03 17.01
CA VAL A 43 -0.40 0.39 17.33
C VAL A 43 0.87 1.07 17.84
N HIS A 44 1.21 2.22 17.27
CA HIS A 44 2.42 2.99 17.52
C HIS A 44 2.18 4.51 17.61
N GLY A 45 3.18 5.23 18.11
CA GLY A 45 3.18 6.69 18.08
C GLY A 45 3.32 7.25 16.66
N GLY A 46 2.87 8.49 16.44
CA GLY A 46 3.02 9.18 15.15
C GLY A 46 4.49 9.31 14.73
N GLU A 47 5.36 9.68 15.65
CA GLU A 47 6.82 9.82 15.41
C GLU A 47 7.47 8.49 15.01
N GLU A 48 7.07 7.37 15.61
CA GLU A 48 7.56 6.04 15.24
C GLU A 48 7.13 5.68 13.81
N ILE A 49 5.90 6.02 13.43
CA ILE A 49 5.40 5.81 12.07
C ILE A 49 6.14 6.71 11.08
N ALA A 50 6.33 7.99 11.40
CA ALA A 50 7.12 8.91 10.58
C ALA A 50 8.54 8.41 10.36
N SER A 51 9.20 7.91 11.41
CA SER A 51 10.52 7.31 11.31
C SER A 51 10.55 6.10 10.37
N ARG A 52 9.49 5.28 10.33
CA ARG A 52 9.38 4.16 9.38
C ARG A 52 9.16 4.63 7.95
N CYS A 53 8.33 5.65 7.77
CA CYS A 53 7.95 6.16 6.45
C CYS A 53 9.05 7.02 5.81
N GLY A 54 9.92 7.63 6.62
CA GLY A 54 10.80 8.71 6.17
C GLY A 54 10.02 9.98 5.78
N SER A 55 8.79 10.13 6.27
CA SER A 55 7.88 11.23 5.94
C SER A 55 6.80 11.39 7.01
N GLU A 56 6.36 12.62 7.27
CA GLU A 56 5.24 12.97 8.16
C GLU A 56 3.86 12.78 7.49
N ASP A 57 3.81 12.58 6.16
CA ASP A 57 2.57 12.51 5.38
C ASP A 57 1.86 11.13 5.47
N HIS A 58 2.20 10.32 6.48
CA HIS A 58 1.73 8.94 6.63
C HIS A 58 0.24 8.79 6.95
N GLN A 59 -0.45 9.86 7.35
CA GLN A 59 -1.87 9.84 7.76
C GLN A 59 -2.21 8.87 8.90
N GLY A 60 -1.18 8.34 9.55
CA GLY A 60 -1.24 7.46 10.71
C GLY A 60 -1.24 5.99 10.37
N VAL A 61 -0.89 5.60 9.14
CA VAL A 61 -0.87 4.20 8.67
C VAL A 61 0.37 3.98 7.80
N CYS A 62 1.12 2.91 8.06
CA CYS A 62 2.13 2.40 7.15
C CYS A 62 2.17 0.87 7.18
N ALA A 63 2.79 0.29 6.15
CA ALA A 63 2.96 -1.14 6.04
C ALA A 63 4.31 -1.47 5.42
N ASP A 64 4.90 -2.58 5.87
CA ASP A 64 6.00 -3.21 5.16
C ASP A 64 5.45 -4.18 4.14
N VAL A 65 5.95 -4.03 2.92
CA VAL A 65 5.49 -4.76 1.74
C VAL A 65 6.66 -5.29 0.94
N GLY A 66 6.48 -6.47 0.33
CA GLY A 66 7.40 -7.03 -0.66
C GLY A 66 7.33 -6.26 -1.98
N GLU A 67 8.16 -6.62 -2.95
CA GLU A 67 8.17 -5.95 -4.27
C GLU A 67 6.82 -6.03 -4.99
N TYR A 68 6.55 -5.06 -5.86
CA TYR A 68 5.35 -5.09 -6.70
C TYR A 68 5.62 -5.96 -7.94
N PRO A 69 4.76 -6.94 -8.27
CA PRO A 69 5.01 -7.82 -9.40
C PRO A 69 4.72 -7.10 -10.72
N TYR A 70 5.76 -6.94 -11.53
CA TYR A 70 5.63 -6.54 -12.92
C TYR A 70 5.27 -7.75 -13.78
N VAL A 71 4.42 -7.52 -14.78
CA VAL A 71 4.01 -8.53 -15.75
C VAL A 71 4.57 -8.21 -17.13
N PRO A 72 4.90 -9.20 -17.96
CA PRO A 72 5.25 -9.00 -19.36
C PRO A 72 4.13 -8.32 -20.14
N ALA A 73 4.48 -7.59 -21.20
CA ALA A 73 3.51 -6.90 -22.05
C ALA A 73 2.47 -7.85 -22.69
N ALA A 74 2.83 -9.11 -22.93
CA ALA A 74 1.90 -10.11 -23.47
C ALA A 74 0.71 -10.36 -22.53
N GLU A 75 0.93 -10.38 -21.20
CA GLU A 75 -0.14 -10.56 -20.21
C GLU A 75 -1.10 -9.36 -20.18
N LEU A 76 -0.64 -8.16 -20.52
CA LEU A 76 -1.51 -6.97 -20.60
C LEU A 76 -2.52 -7.04 -21.74
N LEU A 77 -2.21 -7.79 -22.80
CA LEU A 77 -3.05 -7.94 -23.99
C LEU A 77 -4.03 -9.12 -23.88
N GLU A 78 -4.08 -9.79 -22.74
CA GLU A 78 -5.00 -10.88 -22.50
C GLU A 78 -6.43 -10.37 -22.32
N GLY A 79 -7.41 -11.10 -22.88
CA GLY A 79 -8.84 -10.78 -22.79
C GLY A 79 -9.41 -10.09 -24.05
N PRO A 80 -10.75 -10.04 -24.18
CA PRO A 80 -11.40 -9.37 -25.30
C PRO A 80 -11.27 -7.84 -25.16
N ASP A 81 -10.86 -7.18 -26.24
CA ASP A 81 -10.76 -5.71 -26.38
C ASP A 81 -10.09 -4.99 -25.18
N PRO A 82 -8.79 -5.24 -24.91
CA PRO A 82 -8.10 -4.68 -23.74
C PRO A 82 -7.95 -3.15 -23.85
N LEU A 83 -8.33 -2.44 -22.77
CA LEU A 83 -8.07 -1.01 -22.63
C LEU A 83 -6.68 -0.80 -22.03
N ILE A 84 -5.75 -0.32 -22.86
CA ILE A 84 -4.34 -0.12 -22.47
C ILE A 84 -4.04 1.38 -22.28
N VAL A 85 -3.29 1.69 -21.23
CA VAL A 85 -2.70 3.02 -21.00
C VAL A 85 -1.20 2.93 -21.24
N VAL A 86 -0.69 3.77 -22.14
CA VAL A 86 0.75 3.92 -22.43
C VAL A 86 1.20 5.29 -21.94
N LEU A 87 2.21 5.30 -21.08
CA LEU A 87 2.84 6.52 -20.59
C LEU A 87 4.18 6.70 -21.31
N ASP A 88 4.27 7.69 -22.22
CA ASP A 88 5.49 7.99 -22.96
C ASP A 88 6.21 9.19 -22.33
N GLN A 89 7.38 8.93 -21.75
CA GLN A 89 8.26 9.94 -21.12
C GLN A 89 7.55 10.86 -20.10
N VAL A 90 6.52 10.36 -19.39
CA VAL A 90 5.88 11.11 -18.31
C VAL A 90 6.86 11.27 -17.15
N GLN A 91 7.07 12.52 -16.74
CA GLN A 91 7.91 12.92 -15.62
C GLN A 91 7.11 13.89 -14.73
N ASP A 92 7.47 13.96 -13.46
CA ASP A 92 6.88 14.88 -12.47
C ASP A 92 7.46 16.30 -12.57
#